data_AF-A0A954BU66-F1
#
_entry.id   AF-A0A954BU66-F1
#
_cell.length_a   1.000
_cell.length_b   1.000
_cell.length_c   1.000
_cell.angle_alpha   90.00
_cell.angle_beta   90.00
_cell.angle_gamma   90.00
#
_symmetry.space_group_name_H-M   'P 1'
#
loop_
_entity.id
_entity.type
_entity.pdbx_description
1 polymer ?
#
loop_
_entity_poly.entity_id
_entity_poly.type
_entity_poly.pdbx_seq_one_letter_code
_entity_poly.pdbx_strand_id
1 'polypeptide(L)'
;MTFDALRGQPEKELQAKLNQLAEENFKARFTTEAMTSQRGAEILNRRREIARIRTVLSGRKALERAKAEQTKLDAKLNDLGKPHEGDEAQKRARTKLQNRLGQVKRTIRELEALAKGK
;
A
#
# COMPACT_ATOMS: atom_id res chain seq x y z
N MET A 1 -13.10 -8.29 11.93
CA MET A 1 -11.73 -7.77 12.16
C MET A 1 -11.62 -6.31 11.74
N THR A 2 -10.99 -5.50 12.59
CA THR A 2 -10.73 -4.07 12.35
C THR A 2 -9.47 -3.87 11.51
N PHE A 3 -9.29 -2.68 10.93
CA PHE A 3 -8.08 -2.36 10.18
C PHE A 3 -6.83 -2.35 11.07
N ASP A 4 -6.95 -1.95 12.33
CA ASP A 4 -5.80 -1.87 13.26
C ASP A 4 -5.24 -3.24 13.60
N ALA A 5 -6.11 -4.23 13.78
CA ALA A 5 -5.69 -5.62 13.99
C ALA A 5 -4.93 -6.17 12.78
N LEU A 6 -5.32 -5.79 11.56
CA LEU A 6 -4.65 -6.24 10.32
C LEU A 6 -3.32 -5.50 10.08
N ARG A 7 -3.24 -4.21 10.43
CA ARG A 7 -2.02 -3.40 10.30
C ARG A 7 -0.86 -3.94 11.13
N GLY A 8 -1.14 -4.54 12.29
CA GLY A 8 -0.14 -5.14 13.18
C GLY A 8 0.38 -6.50 12.75
N GLN A 9 -0.31 -7.21 11.82
CA GLN A 9 0.09 -8.56 11.41
C GLN A 9 1.23 -8.55 10.38
N PRO A 10 2.18 -9.49 10.45
CA PRO A 10 3.16 -9.73 9.38
C PRO A 10 2.50 -9.94 8.01
N GLU A 11 3.17 -9.48 6.95
CA GLU A 11 2.66 -9.66 5.56
C GLU A 11 2.42 -11.13 5.21
N LYS A 12 3.30 -12.03 5.67
CA LYS A 12 3.16 -13.48 5.46
C LYS A 12 1.88 -14.04 6.06
N GLU A 13 1.50 -13.59 7.25
CA GLU A 13 0.27 -14.01 7.94
C GLU A 13 -0.98 -13.48 7.23
N LEU A 14 -0.96 -12.20 6.83
CA LEU A 14 -2.03 -11.61 6.03
C LEU A 14 -2.24 -12.33 4.70
N GLN A 15 -1.15 -12.73 4.04
CA GLN A 15 -1.21 -13.45 2.77
C GLN A 15 -1.74 -14.87 2.95
N ALA A 16 -1.26 -15.60 3.98
CA ALA A 16 -1.77 -16.93 4.30
C ALA A 16 -3.28 -16.90 4.59
N LYS A 17 -3.71 -15.90 5.36
CA LYS A 17 -5.12 -15.71 5.67
C LYS A 17 -5.96 -15.32 4.47
N LEU A 18 -5.44 -14.49 3.57
CA LEU A 18 -6.10 -14.16 2.31
C LEU A 18 -6.35 -15.41 1.47
N ASN A 19 -5.36 -16.31 1.39
CA ASN A 19 -5.49 -17.58 0.66
C ASN A 19 -6.54 -18.48 1.31
N GLN A 20 -6.51 -18.62 2.64
CA GLN A 20 -7.51 -19.39 3.39
C GLN A 20 -8.94 -18.86 3.12
N LEU A 21 -9.17 -17.56 3.26
CA LEU A 21 -10.50 -16.97 3.04
C LEU A 21 -10.96 -17.09 1.58
N ALA A 22 -10.02 -17.08 0.62
CA ALA A 22 -10.32 -17.28 -0.79
C ALA A 22 -10.74 -18.73 -1.07
N GLU A 23 -10.06 -19.71 -0.49
CA GLU A 23 -10.41 -21.13 -0.59
C GLU A 23 -11.75 -21.43 0.06
N GLU A 24 -12.02 -20.88 1.26
CA GLU A 24 -13.31 -21.03 1.94
C GLU A 24 -14.45 -20.44 1.09
N ASN A 25 -14.24 -19.26 0.50
CA ASN A 25 -15.22 -18.66 -0.40
C ASN A 25 -15.41 -19.46 -1.69
N PHE A 26 -14.36 -20.11 -2.20
CA PHE A 26 -14.44 -20.99 -3.36
C PHE A 26 -15.25 -22.24 -3.03
N LYS A 27 -14.93 -22.94 -1.92
CA LYS A 27 -15.67 -24.11 -1.43
C LYS A 27 -17.14 -23.80 -1.20
N ALA A 28 -17.44 -22.64 -0.63
CA ALA A 28 -18.82 -22.19 -0.38
C ALA A 28 -19.65 -21.99 -1.66
N ARG A 29 -19.04 -21.94 -2.86
CA ARG A 29 -19.77 -21.89 -4.14
C ARG A 29 -20.26 -23.25 -4.63
N PHE A 30 -19.66 -24.34 -4.16
CA PHE A 30 -19.93 -25.70 -4.67
C PHE A 30 -20.71 -26.58 -3.67
N THR A 31 -20.97 -26.08 -2.46
CA THR A 31 -21.83 -26.79 -1.51
C THR A 31 -23.29 -26.66 -1.95
N THR A 32 -23.92 -27.80 -2.25
CA THR A 32 -25.27 -27.96 -2.82
C THR A 32 -26.43 -27.73 -1.86
N GLU A 33 -26.14 -27.47 -0.58
CA GLU A 33 -27.14 -27.16 0.43
C GLU A 33 -27.79 -25.78 0.18
N ALA A 34 -29.11 -25.68 0.37
CA ALA A 34 -29.91 -24.47 0.13
C ALA A 34 -29.23 -23.21 0.72
N MET A 35 -29.17 -22.13 -0.07
CA MET A 35 -28.53 -20.89 0.36
C MET A 35 -29.33 -20.25 1.50
N THR A 36 -28.95 -20.54 2.74
CA THR A 36 -29.55 -19.90 3.92
C THR A 36 -29.06 -18.45 4.02
N SER A 37 -29.90 -17.57 4.58
CA SER A 37 -29.53 -16.17 4.86
C SER A 37 -28.24 -16.06 5.67
N GLN A 38 -28.05 -16.98 6.62
CA GLN A 38 -26.84 -17.09 7.44
C GLN A 38 -25.58 -17.36 6.59
N ARG A 39 -25.63 -18.32 5.66
CA ARG A 39 -24.50 -18.57 4.74
C ARG A 39 -24.21 -17.40 3.81
N GLY A 40 -25.24 -16.73 3.32
CA GLY A 40 -25.08 -15.49 2.55
C GLY A 40 -24.32 -14.41 3.34
N ALA A 41 -24.65 -14.24 4.62
CA ALA A 41 -23.97 -13.31 5.51
C ALA A 41 -22.50 -13.70 5.75
N GLU A 42 -22.19 -14.99 5.93
CA GLU A 42 -20.82 -15.47 6.08
C GLU A 42 -19.95 -15.20 4.86
N ILE A 43 -20.46 -15.51 3.65
CA ILE A 43 -19.74 -15.24 2.39
C ILE A 43 -19.48 -13.73 2.24
N LEU A 44 -20.47 -12.89 2.56
CA LEU A 44 -20.31 -11.44 2.53
C LEU A 44 -19.24 -10.98 3.52
N ASN A 45 -19.23 -11.54 4.74
CA ASN A 45 -18.23 -11.22 5.76
C ASN A 45 -16.81 -11.63 5.32
N ARG A 46 -16.64 -12.84 4.78
CA ARG A 46 -15.35 -13.30 4.21
C ARG A 46 -14.88 -12.37 3.09
N ARG A 47 -15.77 -11.96 2.17
CA ARG A 47 -15.42 -11.00 1.09
C ARG A 47 -14.99 -9.64 1.62
N ARG A 48 -15.70 -9.10 2.61
CA ARG A 48 -15.32 -7.84 3.28
C ARG A 48 -13.96 -7.97 3.95
N GLU A 49 -13.67 -9.10 4.56
CA GLU A 49 -12.37 -9.34 5.20
C GLU A 49 -11.23 -9.45 4.20
N ILE A 50 -11.41 -10.18 3.08
CA ILE A 50 -10.46 -10.20 1.97
C ILE A 50 -10.19 -8.78 1.47
N ALA A 51 -11.22 -7.96 1.28
CA ALA A 51 -11.07 -6.58 0.83
C ALA A 51 -10.22 -5.76 1.81
N ARG A 52 -10.48 -5.85 3.12
CA ARG A 52 -9.68 -5.16 4.15
C ARG A 52 -8.21 -5.59 4.13
N ILE A 53 -7.94 -6.89 4.06
CA ILE A 53 -6.56 -7.42 3.99
C ILE A 53 -5.85 -6.89 2.73
N ARG A 54 -6.51 -6.94 1.57
CA ARG A 54 -5.97 -6.40 0.31
C ARG A 54 -5.65 -4.91 0.41
N THR A 55 -6.52 -4.12 1.04
CA THR A 55 -6.27 -2.69 1.25
C THR A 55 -5.02 -2.46 2.10
N VAL A 56 -4.83 -3.20 3.19
CA VAL A 56 -3.63 -3.09 4.03
C VAL A 56 -2.36 -3.46 3.25
N LEU A 57 -2.37 -4.59 2.54
CA LEU A 57 -1.23 -5.02 1.73
C LEU A 57 -0.91 -4.03 0.59
N SER A 58 -1.94 -3.49 -0.06
CA SER A 58 -1.78 -2.47 -1.11
C SER A 58 -1.16 -1.19 -0.54
N GLY A 59 -1.61 -0.73 0.63
CA GLY A 59 -1.03 0.42 1.33
C GLY A 59 0.45 0.22 1.67
N ARG A 60 0.83 -0.96 2.16
CA ARG A 60 2.24 -1.32 2.42
C ARG A 60 3.08 -1.26 1.15
N LYS A 61 2.59 -1.84 0.05
CA LYS A 61 3.27 -1.79 -1.25
C LYS A 61 3.38 -0.37 -1.81
N ALA A 62 2.37 0.48 -1.60
CA ALA A 62 2.42 1.88 -2.01
C ALA A 62 3.50 2.65 -1.22
N LEU A 63 3.61 2.39 0.09
CA LEU A 63 4.63 2.98 0.95
C LEU A 63 6.05 2.56 0.53
N GLU A 64 6.26 1.27 0.27
CA GLU A 64 7.52 0.71 -0.25
C GLU A 64 7.94 1.41 -1.56
N ARG A 65 7.00 1.54 -2.51
CA ARG A 65 7.27 2.24 -3.78
C ARG A 65 7.63 3.70 -3.58
N ALA A 66 6.93 4.40 -2.69
CA ALA A 66 7.20 5.80 -2.39
C ALA A 66 8.59 5.98 -1.75
N LYS A 67 8.97 5.10 -0.82
CA LYS A 67 10.32 5.08 -0.23
C LYS A 67 11.41 4.79 -1.27
N ALA A 68 11.18 3.84 -2.18
CA ALA A 68 12.10 3.56 -3.28
C ALA A 68 12.19 4.72 -4.30
N GLU A 69 11.10 5.47 -4.53
CA GLU A 69 11.15 6.67 -5.35
C GLU A 69 11.94 7.78 -4.66
N GLN A 70 11.77 7.95 -3.35
CA GLN A 70 12.54 8.91 -2.56
C GLN A 70 14.05 8.65 -2.68
N THR A 71 14.50 7.42 -2.47
CA THR A 71 15.93 7.08 -2.55
C THR A 71 16.51 7.33 -3.95
N LYS A 72 15.76 7.02 -5.01
CA LYS A 72 16.15 7.32 -6.39
C LYS A 72 16.26 8.81 -6.66
N LEU A 73 15.33 9.61 -6.15
CA LEU A 73 15.33 11.07 -6.32
C LEU A 73 16.45 11.73 -5.51
N ASP A 74 16.71 11.24 -4.29
CA ASP A 74 17.83 11.70 -3.46
C ASP A 74 19.17 11.39 -4.16
N ALA A 75 19.35 10.18 -4.71
CA ALA A 75 20.55 9.82 -5.48
C ALA A 75 20.75 10.73 -6.70
N LYS A 76 19.71 10.92 -7.53
CA LYS A 76 19.77 11.83 -8.69
C LYS A 76 20.11 13.27 -8.32
N LEU A 77 19.60 13.76 -7.19
CA LEU A 77 19.86 15.11 -6.72
C LEU A 77 21.31 15.27 -6.24
N ASN A 78 21.87 14.22 -5.64
CA ASN A 78 23.29 14.18 -5.27
C ASN A 78 24.19 14.14 -6.52
N ASP A 79 23.85 13.32 -7.52
CA ASP A 79 24.60 13.21 -8.78
C ASP A 79 24.63 14.54 -9.55
N LEU A 80 23.53 15.30 -9.51
CA LEU A 80 23.44 16.64 -10.11
C LEU A 80 24.32 17.70 -9.42
N GLY A 81 24.77 17.45 -8.19
CA GLY A 81 25.62 18.37 -7.42
C GLY A 81 24.99 19.74 -7.17
N LYS A 82 25.86 20.75 -6.98
CA LYS A 82 25.46 22.16 -6.94
C LYS A 82 25.47 22.71 -8.37
N PRO A 83 24.43 23.44 -8.80
CA PRO A 83 24.39 24.02 -10.13
C PRO A 83 25.45 25.11 -10.26
N HIS A 84 26.10 25.19 -11.42
CA HIS A 84 26.97 26.32 -11.75
C HIS A 84 26.15 27.61 -11.92
N GLU A 85 26.71 28.77 -11.57
CA GLU A 85 25.99 30.05 -11.56
C GLU A 85 25.40 30.45 -12.91
N GLY A 86 25.95 29.95 -14.04
CA GLY A 86 25.45 30.22 -15.39
C GLY A 86 24.53 29.14 -16.00
N ASP A 87 24.36 27.98 -15.37
CA ASP A 87 23.60 26.86 -15.96
C ASP A 87 22.13 26.87 -15.50
N GLU A 88 21.32 27.67 -16.19
CA GLU A 88 19.87 27.78 -15.96
C GLU A 88 19.13 26.46 -16.22
N ALA A 89 19.63 25.60 -17.13
CA ALA A 89 19.01 24.32 -17.41
C ALA A 89 19.19 23.36 -16.24
N GLN A 90 20.40 23.29 -15.68
CA GLN A 90 20.71 22.49 -14.49
C GLN A 90 19.95 22.99 -13.24
N LYS A 91 19.85 24.31 -13.04
CA LYS A 91 19.03 24.91 -11.97
C LYS A 91 17.57 24.47 -12.08
N ARG A 92 16.95 24.58 -13.26
CA ARG A 92 15.56 24.16 -13.50
C ARG A 92 15.35 22.66 -13.26
N ALA A 93 16.25 21.83 -13.76
CA ALA A 93 16.19 20.38 -13.56
C ALA A 93 16.25 20.01 -12.07
N ARG A 94 17.15 20.64 -11.32
CA ARG A 94 17.30 20.44 -9.88
C ARG A 94 16.06 20.87 -9.10
N THR A 95 15.50 22.05 -9.40
CA THR A 95 14.25 22.52 -8.78
C THR A 95 13.08 21.57 -9.03
N LYS A 96 12.95 21.04 -10.26
CA LYS A 96 11.92 20.05 -10.59
C LYS A 96 12.05 18.77 -9.77
N LEU A 97 13.27 18.26 -9.61
CA LEU A 97 13.55 17.08 -8.79
C LEU A 97 13.30 17.34 -7.31
N GLN A 98 13.68 18.51 -6.78
CA GLN A 98 13.38 18.92 -5.41
C GLN A 98 11.88 18.98 -5.14
N ASN A 99 11.11 19.58 -6.05
CA ASN A 99 9.66 19.64 -5.94
C ASN A 99 9.04 18.24 -5.94
N ARG A 100 9.51 17.35 -6.82
CA ARG A 100 9.06 15.96 -6.87
C ARG A 100 9.40 15.21 -5.58
N LEU A 101 10.62 15.36 -5.08
CA LEU A 101 11.06 14.77 -3.82
C LEU A 101 10.20 15.26 -2.65
N GLY A 102 9.87 16.56 -2.61
CA GLY A 102 8.99 17.14 -1.61
C GLY A 102 7.56 16.60 -1.68
N GLN A 103 7.04 16.27 -2.87
CA GLN A 103 5.77 15.57 -3.02
C GLN A 103 5.86 14.14 -2.49
N VAL A 104 6.87 13.37 -2.90
CA VAL A 104 7.05 11.98 -2.45
C VAL A 104 7.20 11.89 -0.93
N LYS A 105 7.96 12.81 -0.31
CA LYS A 105 8.10 12.88 1.16
C LYS A 105 6.77 13.15 1.87
N ARG A 106 5.89 13.99 1.30
CA ARG A 106 4.54 14.21 1.82
C ARG A 106 3.68 12.95 1.71
N THR A 107 3.68 12.30 0.55
CA THR A 107 2.97 11.03 0.34
C THR A 107 3.44 9.93 1.29
N ILE A 108 4.74 9.83 1.56
CA ILE A 108 5.27 8.88 2.55
C ILE A 108 4.68 9.15 3.94
N ARG A 109 4.68 10.42 4.39
CA ARG A 109 4.11 10.78 5.70
C ARG A 109 2.62 10.44 5.80
N GLU A 110 1.85 10.73 4.75
CA GLU A 110 0.42 10.39 4.68
C GLU A 110 0.19 8.88 4.74
N LEU A 111 0.95 8.10 3.96
CA LEU A 111 0.87 6.65 3.96
C LEU A 111 1.32 6.03 5.30
N GLU A 112 2.32 6.60 5.97
CA GLU A 112 2.75 6.15 7.30
C GLU A 112 1.73 6.49 8.39
N ALA A 113 1.07 7.65 8.31
CA ALA A 113 -0.03 7.99 9.21
C ALA A 113 -1.20 7.00 9.05
N LEU A 114 -1.60 6.75 7.80
CA LEU A 114 -2.63 5.76 7.45
C LEU A 114 -2.25 4.34 7.85
N ALA A 115 -0.96 3.98 7.85
CA ALA A 115 -0.49 2.68 8.32
C ALA A 115 -0.53 2.54 9.85
N LYS A 116 -0.39 3.65 10.59
CA LYS A 116 -0.40 3.68 12.07
C LYS A 116 -1.80 3.83 12.69
N GLY A 117 -2.83 4.04 11.87
CA GLY A 117 -4.21 4.16 12.34
C GLY A 117 -4.49 5.44 13.13
N LYS A 118 -3.75 6.51 12.83
CA LYS A 118 -4.01 7.86 13.35
C LYS A 118 -4.58 8.76 12.27
#